data_AF-G5QWE0-F1
#
_entry.id   AF-G5QWE0-F1
#
_cell.length_a   1.000
_cell.length_b   1.000
_cell.length_c   1.000
_cell.angle_alpha   90.00
_cell.angle_beta   90.00
_cell.angle_gamma   90.00
#
_symmetry.space_group_name_H-M   'P 1'
#
loop_
_entity.id
_entity.type
_entity.pdbx_description
1 polymer ?
#
loop_
_entity_poly.entity_id
_entity_poly.type
_entity_poly.pdbx_seq_one_letter_code
_entity_poly.pdbx_strand_id
1 'polypeptide(L)'
;QRVIYQTALAIDAPAQALKQATIALEQRYPLGRLWDIDVLTAEGEILSRRHFALPARRCLLCGQSAAECARGKTHALTDLLTHMEALLHDADSRQPD
;
A
#
# COMPACT_ATOMS: atom_id res chain seq x y z
N GLN A 1 3.12 -19.65 -7.75
CA GLN A 1 3.73 -18.56 -8.55
C GLN A 1 3.13 -17.25 -8.04
N ARG A 2 3.93 -16.29 -7.59
CA ARG A 2 3.44 -15.01 -7.06
C ARG A 2 3.35 -14.01 -8.23
N VAL A 3 2.19 -13.38 -8.43
CA VAL A 3 1.94 -12.46 -9.55
C VAL A 3 1.54 -11.12 -8.98
N ILE A 4 2.10 -10.04 -9.53
CA ILE A 4 1.69 -8.66 -9.23
C ILE A 4 0.90 -8.18 -10.44
N TYR A 5 -0.31 -7.66 -10.19
CA TYR A 5 -1.13 -7.00 -11.21
C TYR A 5 -0.94 -5.49 -11.08
N GLN A 6 -0.76 -4.80 -12.21
CA GLN A 6 -0.67 -3.35 -12.26
C GLN A 6 -1.62 -2.83 -13.33
N THR A 7 -2.34 -1.76 -13.01
CA THR A 7 -3.26 -1.06 -13.92
C THR A 7 -3.17 0.44 -13.68
N ALA A 8 -3.53 1.23 -14.68
CA ALA A 8 -3.60 2.68 -14.60
C ALA A 8 -4.98 3.16 -15.05
N LEU A 9 -5.51 4.16 -14.35
CA LEU A 9 -6.82 4.76 -14.62
C LEU A 9 -6.65 6.27 -14.72
N ALA A 10 -7.19 6.88 -15.78
CA ALA A 10 -7.33 8.32 -15.87
C ALA A 10 -8.67 8.72 -15.24
N ILE A 11 -8.61 9.59 -14.23
CA ILE A 11 -9.77 10.00 -13.44
C ILE A 11 -9.84 11.53 -13.48
N ASP A 12 -10.97 12.08 -13.92
CA ASP A 12 -11.22 13.51 -13.92
C ASP A 12 -11.61 13.98 -12.50
N ALA A 13 -10.59 14.20 -11.66
CA ALA A 13 -10.74 14.66 -10.29
C ALA A 13 -9.46 15.37 -9.80
N PRO A 14 -9.55 16.24 -8.77
CA PRO A 14 -8.37 16.83 -8.16
C PRO A 14 -7.43 15.76 -7.58
N ALA A 15 -6.17 15.73 -8.05
CA ALA A 15 -5.20 14.72 -7.66
C ALA A 15 -5.00 14.62 -6.13
N GLN A 16 -5.07 15.75 -5.42
CA GLN A 16 -4.94 15.75 -3.96
C GLN A 16 -6.10 15.02 -3.27
N ALA A 17 -7.34 15.29 -3.69
CA ALA A 17 -8.53 14.62 -3.15
C ALA A 17 -8.50 13.12 -3.47
N LEU A 18 -8.08 12.77 -4.69
CA LEU A 18 -7.91 11.36 -5.09
C LEU A 18 -6.85 10.67 -4.22
N LYS A 19 -5.70 11.29 -3.95
CA LYS A 19 -4.66 10.70 -3.09
C LYS A 19 -5.13 10.53 -1.65
N GLN A 20 -5.91 11.47 -1.10
CA GLN A 20 -6.49 11.29 0.23
C GLN A 20 -7.46 10.10 0.27
N ALA A 21 -8.29 9.95 -0.76
CA ALA A 21 -9.21 8.81 -0.87
C ALA A 21 -8.46 7.47 -0.97
N THR A 22 -7.39 7.39 -1.77
CA THR A 22 -6.59 6.16 -1.89
C THR A 22 -5.85 5.82 -0.59
N ILE A 23 -5.31 6.82 0.10
CA ILE A 23 -4.72 6.65 1.44
C ILE A 23 -5.76 6.14 2.45
N ALA A 24 -7.00 6.64 2.39
CA ALA A 24 -8.07 6.18 3.27
C ALA A 24 -8.46 4.72 2.96
N LEU A 25 -8.51 4.33 1.69
CA LEU A 25 -8.74 2.94 1.27
C LEU A 25 -7.65 2.00 1.80
N GLU A 26 -6.38 2.36 1.64
CA GLU A 26 -5.23 1.58 2.14
C GLU A 26 -5.28 1.38 3.67
N GLN A 27 -5.84 2.34 4.42
CA GLN A 27 -5.92 2.28 5.88
C GLN A 27 -7.18 1.57 6.40
N ARG A 28 -8.28 1.62 5.64
CA ARG A 28 -9.58 1.12 6.08
C ARG A 28 -9.65 -0.40 6.15
N TYR A 29 -8.99 -1.10 5.22
CA TYR A 29 -9.12 -2.54 5.07
C TYR A 29 -7.86 -3.27 5.54
N PRO A 30 -7.98 -4.45 6.18
CA PRO A 30 -6.83 -5.29 6.52
C PRO A 30 -5.92 -5.56 5.31
N LEU A 31 -6.51 -5.92 4.16
CA LEU A 31 -5.78 -6.09 2.90
C LEU A 31 -5.26 -4.80 2.29
N GLY A 32 -5.78 -3.64 2.70
CA GLY A 32 -5.27 -2.33 2.27
C GLY A 32 -3.79 -2.14 2.59
N ARG A 33 -3.27 -2.86 3.59
CA ARG A 33 -1.83 -2.95 3.90
C ARG A 33 -0.99 -3.59 2.81
N LEU A 34 -1.58 -4.27 1.83
CA LEU A 34 -0.90 -4.87 0.67
C LEU A 34 -1.07 -4.05 -0.61
N TRP A 35 -1.98 -3.07 -0.62
CA TRP A 35 -2.20 -2.23 -1.79
C TRP A 35 -1.10 -1.19 -1.94
N ASP A 36 -0.81 -0.83 -3.19
CA ASP A 36 0.13 0.22 -3.55
C ASP A 36 -0.54 1.11 -4.60
N ILE A 37 -1.20 2.17 -4.14
CA ILE A 37 -1.99 3.05 -5.01
C ILE A 37 -1.31 4.41 -5.14
N ASP A 38 -0.64 4.59 -6.26
CA ASP A 38 -0.04 5.87 -6.63
C ASP A 38 -1.02 6.77 -7.37
N VAL A 39 -0.95 8.07 -7.06
CA VAL A 39 -1.70 9.12 -7.75
C VAL A 39 -0.70 10.08 -8.34
N LEU A 40 -0.78 10.27 -9.66
CA LEU A 40 0.02 11.22 -10.41
C LEU A 40 -0.80 12.49 -10.63
N THR A 41 -0.16 13.66 -10.59
CA THR A 41 -0.76 14.91 -11.06
C THR A 41 -0.80 14.94 -12.59
N ALA A 42 -1.47 15.93 -13.17
CA ALA A 42 -1.51 16.12 -14.63
C ALA A 42 -0.11 16.38 -15.23
N GLU A 43 0.80 16.92 -14.41
CA GLU A 43 2.19 17.18 -14.72
C GLU A 43 3.09 15.94 -14.53
N GLY A 44 2.51 14.82 -14.08
CA GLY A 44 3.22 13.55 -13.88
C GLY A 44 3.89 13.40 -12.50
N GLU A 45 3.65 14.32 -11.56
CA GLU A 45 4.25 14.23 -10.22
C GLU A 45 3.51 13.20 -9.35
N ILE A 46 4.25 12.33 -8.65
CA ILE A 46 3.63 11.36 -7.73
C ILE A 46 3.36 12.03 -6.37
N LEU A 47 2.09 12.05 -5.98
CA LEU A 47 1.68 12.51 -4.65
C LEU A 47 1.98 11.44 -3.60
N SER A 48 2.97 11.70 -2.76
CA SER A 48 3.29 10.89 -1.57
C SER A 48 2.56 11.36 -0.30
N ARG A 49 2.58 10.52 0.74
CA ARG A 49 2.00 10.80 2.08
C ARG A 49 2.56 12.05 2.75
N ARG A 50 3.82 12.42 2.46
CA ARG A 50 4.47 13.60 3.06
C ARG A 50 3.80 14.91 2.66
N HIS A 51 3.20 14.97 1.46
CA HIS A 51 2.46 16.14 1.00
C HIS A 51 1.19 16.40 1.83
N PHE A 52 0.76 15.43 2.63
CA PHE A 52 -0.42 15.50 3.49
C PHE A 52 -0.07 15.48 4.98
N ALA A 53 1.20 15.74 5.34
CA ALA A 53 1.71 15.66 6.71
C ALA A 53 1.41 14.32 7.42
N LEU A 54 1.30 13.23 6.65
CA LEU A 54 1.04 11.89 7.18
C LEU A 54 2.35 11.13 7.39
N PRO A 55 2.42 10.25 8.40
CA PRO A 55 3.60 9.43 8.63
C PRO A 55 3.86 8.49 7.46
N ALA A 56 5.14 8.10 7.31
CA ALA A 56 5.55 7.07 6.37
C ALA A 56 4.79 5.76 6.60
N ARG A 57 4.69 4.94 5.55
CA ARG A 57 4.07 3.61 5.65
C ARG A 57 4.84 2.77 6.68
N ARG A 58 4.10 2.14 7.58
CA ARG A 58 4.66 1.23 8.58
C ARG A 58 5.00 -0.11 7.94
N CYS A 59 6.18 -0.64 8.26
CA CYS A 59 6.67 -1.96 7.89
C CYS A 59 5.62 -3.00 8.26
N LEU A 60 5.44 -3.97 7.36
CA LEU A 60 4.45 -5.02 7.51
C LEU A 60 4.77 -5.92 8.73
N LEU A 61 6.06 -6.13 9.01
CA LEU A 61 6.51 -7.06 10.05
C LEU A 61 6.75 -6.39 11.41
N CYS A 62 7.50 -5.29 11.46
CA CYS A 62 7.93 -4.68 12.72
C CYS A 62 7.24 -3.34 13.04
N GLY A 63 6.47 -2.79 12.09
CA GLY A 63 5.75 -1.55 12.29
C GLY A 63 6.60 -0.26 12.34
N GLN A 64 7.92 -0.35 12.16
CA GLN A 64 8.82 0.80 11.94
C GLN A 64 8.64 1.37 10.53
N SER A 65 9.46 2.32 10.08
CA SER A 65 9.38 2.85 8.70
C SER A 65 9.65 1.74 7.67
N ALA A 66 8.67 1.48 6.78
CA ALA A 66 8.83 0.48 5.72
C ALA A 66 10.00 0.83 4.77
N ALA A 67 10.18 2.11 4.47
CA ALA A 67 11.26 2.59 3.60
C ALA A 67 12.65 2.41 4.21
N GLU A 68 12.77 2.46 5.55
CA GLU A 68 14.02 2.16 6.25
C GLU A 68 14.28 0.66 6.27
N CYS A 69 13.28 -0.16 6.60
CA CYS A 69 13.41 -1.61 6.57
C CYS A 69 13.80 -2.15 5.18
N ALA A 70 13.22 -1.57 4.12
CA ALA A 70 13.55 -1.93 2.73
C ALA A 70 15.00 -1.58 2.38
N ARG A 71 15.44 -0.33 2.68
CA ARG A 71 16.81 0.11 2.42
C ARG A 71 17.84 -0.68 3.23
N GLY A 72 17.53 -0.94 4.50
CA GLY A 72 18.39 -1.68 5.41
C GLY A 72 18.36 -3.20 5.23
N LYS A 73 17.49 -3.73 4.36
CA LYS A 73 17.22 -5.17 4.23
C LYS A 73 16.99 -5.84 5.60
N THR A 74 16.26 -5.15 6.47
CA THR A 74 16.12 -5.50 7.89
C THR A 74 15.43 -6.85 8.11
N HIS A 75 14.63 -7.29 7.15
CA HIS A 75 13.87 -8.54 7.22
C HIS A 75 14.18 -9.43 6.03
N ALA A 76 14.11 -10.74 6.23
CA ALA A 76 14.18 -11.69 5.13
C ALA A 76 12.97 -11.50 4.22
N LEU A 77 13.19 -11.63 2.91
CA LEU A 77 12.10 -11.57 1.93
C LEU A 77 11.04 -12.64 2.22
N THR A 78 11.46 -13.83 2.64
CA THR A 78 10.56 -14.94 3.00
C THR A 78 9.58 -14.55 4.10
N ASP A 79 10.00 -13.80 5.11
CA ASP A 79 9.14 -13.40 6.23
C ASP A 79 8.05 -12.43 5.76
N LEU A 80 8.42 -11.46 4.90
CA LEU A 80 7.47 -10.54 4.27
C LEU A 80 6.44 -11.32 3.45
N LEU A 81 6.94 -12.22 2.62
CA LEU A 81 6.17 -13.06 1.73
C LEU A 81 5.18 -13.97 2.48
N THR A 82 5.59 -14.58 3.59
CA THR A 82 4.72 -15.39 4.46
C THR A 82 3.66 -14.53 5.15
N HIS A 83 4.02 -13.34 5.63
CA HIS A 83 3.04 -12.46 6.26
C HIS A 83 2.01 -11.91 5.27
N MET A 84 2.43 -11.61 4.03
CA MET A 84 1.50 -11.23 2.96
C MET A 84 0.52 -12.36 2.63
N GLU A 85 1.00 -13.61 2.52
CA GLU A 85 0.15 -14.78 2.28
C GLU A 85 -0.84 -15.02 3.43
N ALA A 86 -0.42 -14.83 4.68
CA ALA A 86 -1.31 -14.93 5.83
C ALA A 86 -2.45 -13.89 5.78
N LEU A 87 -2.15 -12.64 5.39
CA LEU A 87 -3.16 -11.60 5.22
C LEU A 87 -4.17 -11.92 4.10
N LEU A 88 -3.70 -12.48 2.99
CA LEU A 88 -4.56 -12.92 1.89
C LEU A 88 -5.49 -14.06 2.33
N HIS A 89 -4.92 -15.09 2.97
CA HIS A 89 -5.69 -16.23 3.46
C HIS A 89 -6.74 -15.83 4.49
N ASP A 90 -6.38 -14.92 5.40
CA ASP A 90 -7.30 -14.38 6.41
C ASP A 90 -8.47 -13.60 5.79
N ALA A 91 -8.23 -12.89 4.68
CA ALA A 91 -9.28 -12.16 3.99
C ALA A 91 -10.24 -13.08 3.23
N ASP A 92 -9.71 -14.09 2.53
CA ASP A 92 -10.52 -15.09 1.81
C ASP A 92 -11.40 -15.88 2.77
N SER A 93 -10.87 -16.24 3.94
CA SER A 93 -11.60 -17.00 4.98
C SER A 93 -12.76 -16.21 5.62
N ARG A 94 -12.80 -14.88 5.41
CA ARG A 94 -13.80 -13.98 5.99
C ARG A 94 -14.88 -13.53 5.01
N GLN A 95 -14.82 -13.90 3.72
CA GLN A 95 -15.93 -13.65 2.81
C GLN A 95 -17.13 -14.53 3.19
N PRO A 96 -18.29 -13.96 3.56
CA PRO A 96 -19.55 -14.70 3.47
C PRO A 96 -19.88 -14.89 1.99
N ASP A 97 -20.48 -16.04 1.64
CA ASP A 97 -21.08 -16.32 0.32
C ASP A 97 -21.94 -15.16 -0.21
#